data_AF-A0AAU7M9Q5-F1
#
_entry.id   AF-A0AAU7M9Q5-F1
#
_cell.length_a   1.000
_cell.length_b   1.000
_cell.length_c   1.000
_cell.angle_alpha   90.00
_cell.angle_beta   90.00
_cell.angle_gamma   90.00
#
_symmetry.space_group_name_H-M   'P 1'
#
loop_
_entity.id
_entity.type
_entity.pdbx_description
1 polymer ?
#
loop_
_entity_poly.entity_id
_entity_poly.type
_entity_poly.pdbx_seq_one_letter_code
_entity_poly.pdbx_strand_id
1 'polypeptide(L)' 'MLDRAIASNKILGKNFVTKYGTKQGIIVLGRVAPFGIGAVIGGGANAALATLAVRAGRRAFGEPPASWPE' A
#
# COMPACT_ATOMS: atom_id res chain seq x y z
N MET A 1 -35.27 -24.22 3.57
CA MET A 1 -34.31 -23.43 4.38
C MET A 1 -32.96 -23.21 3.67
N LEU A 2 -32.53 -24.05 2.72
CA LEU A 2 -31.26 -23.86 1.98
C LEU A 2 -31.27 -22.76 0.90
N ASP A 3 -32.43 -22.42 0.31
CA ASP A 3 -32.48 -21.47 -0.82
C ASP A 3 -32.18 -20.00 -0.46
N ARG A 4 -32.30 -19.66 0.83
CA ARG A 4 -32.08 -18.28 1.31
C ARG A 4 -30.59 -17.91 1.42
N ALA A 5 -29.70 -18.89 1.52
CA ALA A 5 -28.26 -18.66 1.67
C ALA A 5 -27.58 -18.33 0.33
N ILE A 6 -28.03 -18.92 -0.78
CA ILE A 6 -27.39 -18.77 -2.10
C ILE A 6 -27.71 -17.41 -2.74
N ALA A 7 -28.90 -16.84 -2.47
CA ALA A 7 -29.33 -15.56 -3.03
C ALA A 7 -28.59 -14.33 -2.47
N SER A 8 -28.11 -14.40 -1.22
CA SER A 8 -27.35 -13.32 -0.57
C SER A 8 -26.05 -12.98 -1.32
N ASN A 9 -25.39 -13.99 -1.90
CA ASN A 9 -24.07 -13.83 -2.51
C ASN A 9 -24.06 -12.89 -3.73
N LYS A 10 -25.19 -12.76 -4.44
CA LYS A 10 -25.26 -11.93 -5.66
C LYS A 10 -25.79 -10.51 -5.41
N ILE A 11 -26.63 -10.34 -4.39
CA ILE A 11 -27.30 -9.06 -4.08
C ILE A 11 -26.42 -8.17 -3.19
N LEU A 12 -25.62 -8.77 -2.30
CA LEU A 12 -24.63 -8.01 -1.51
C LEU A 12 -23.51 -7.45 -2.40
N GLY A 13 -22.91 -8.25 -3.29
CA GLY A 13 -21.82 -7.80 -4.14
C GLY A 13 -22.19 -6.61 -5.05
N LYS A 14 -23.33 -6.68 -5.75
CA LYS A 14 -23.76 -5.62 -6.66
C LYS A 14 -24.16 -4.34 -5.93
N ASN A 15 -24.87 -4.43 -4.80
CA ASN A 15 -25.28 -3.26 -4.03
C ASN A 15 -24.11 -2.62 -3.24
N PHE A 16 -23.12 -3.40 -2.79
CA PHE A 16 -21.92 -2.83 -2.14
C PHE A 16 -21.07 -2.05 -3.15
N VAL A 17 -20.83 -2.65 -4.32
CA VAL A 17 -20.06 -2.02 -5.41
C VAL A 17 -20.78 -0.79 -5.97
N THR A 18 -22.10 -0.80 -6.15
CA THR A 18 -22.83 0.36 -6.73
C THR A 18 -23.26 1.42 -5.71
N LYS A 19 -23.59 1.05 -4.46
CA LYS A 19 -24.02 2.04 -3.45
C LYS A 19 -22.85 2.82 -2.88
N TYR A 20 -21.67 2.21 -2.77
CA TYR A 20 -20.42 2.89 -2.35
C TYR A 20 -19.49 3.27 -3.52
N GLY A 21 -19.49 2.55 -4.64
CA GLY A 21 -18.61 2.87 -5.78
C GLY A 21 -19.08 4.06 -6.63
N THR A 22 -20.39 4.26 -6.82
CA THR A 22 -20.91 5.31 -7.73
C THR A 22 -21.32 6.61 -7.04
N LYS A 23 -21.73 6.60 -5.76
CA LYS A 23 -22.13 7.83 -5.03
C LYS A 23 -21.00 8.50 -4.24
N GLN A 24 -19.91 7.78 -3.97
CA GLN A 24 -18.76 8.28 -3.21
C GLN A 24 -17.49 8.42 -4.07
N GLY A 25 -17.55 8.21 -5.39
CA GLY A 25 -16.36 8.21 -6.26
C GLY A 25 -15.47 9.44 -6.09
N ILE A 26 -16.04 10.66 -6.19
CA ILE A 26 -15.27 11.92 -6.00
C ILE A 26 -14.87 12.13 -4.53
N ILE A 27 -15.74 11.78 -3.58
CA ILE A 27 -15.49 11.98 -2.13
C ILE A 27 -14.37 11.05 -1.64
N VAL A 28 -14.35 9.79 -2.09
CA VAL A 28 -13.32 8.79 -1.78
C VAL A 28 -12.00 9.17 -2.45
N LEU A 29 -12.01 9.66 -3.70
CA LEU A 29 -10.81 10.18 -4.35
C LEU A 29 -10.21 11.36 -3.57
N GLY A 30 -11.04 12.30 -3.11
CA GLY A 30 -10.60 13.41 -2.25
C GLY A 30 -10.03 12.94 -0.91
N ARG A 31 -10.56 11.84 -0.35
CA ARG A 31 -10.04 11.24 0.89
C ARG A 31 -8.75 10.45 0.69
N VAL A 32 -8.53 9.82 -0.47
CA VAL A 32 -7.32 9.03 -0.77
C VAL A 32 -6.14 9.91 -1.20
N ALA A 33 -6.40 11.07 -1.80
CA ALA A 33 -5.38 12.04 -2.22
C ALA A 33 -4.31 12.36 -1.14
N PRO A 34 -4.65 12.70 0.13
CA PRO A 34 -3.64 12.94 1.16
C PRO A 34 -2.81 11.70 1.50
N PHE A 35 -3.36 10.48 1.36
CA PHE A 35 -2.60 9.25 1.55
C PHE A 35 -1.59 9.03 0.42
N GLY A 36 -1.93 9.37 -0.82
CA GLY A 36 -0.99 9.35 -1.94
C GLY A 36 0.20 10.28 -1.70
N ILE A 37 -0.06 11.50 -1.23
CA ILE A 37 0.99 12.47 -0.85
C ILE A 37 1.84 11.91 0.29
N GLY A 38 1.21 11.39 1.35
CA GLY A 38 1.90 10.76 2.47
C GLY A 38 2.77 9.57 2.06
N ALA A 39 2.31 8.75 1.11
CA ALA A 39 3.07 7.61 0.60
C ALA A 39 4.30 8.05 -0.20
N VAL A 40 4.19 9.10 -1.03
CA VAL A 40 5.32 9.64 -1.77
C VAL A 40 6.36 10.24 -0.83
N ILE A 41 5.93 11.06 0.14
CA ILE A 41 6.84 11.69 1.11
C ILE A 41 7.48 10.63 2.01
N GLY A 42 6.67 9.77 2.64
CA GLY A 42 7.14 8.74 3.55
C GLY A 42 8.03 7.71 2.84
N GLY A 43 7.61 7.23 1.67
CA GLY A 43 8.40 6.30 0.86
C GLY A 43 9.71 6.91 0.38
N GLY A 44 9.67 8.14 -0.15
CA GLY A 44 10.86 8.85 -0.62
C GLY A 44 11.86 9.15 0.50
N ALA A 45 11.38 9.65 1.64
CA ALA A 45 12.22 9.94 2.80
C ALA A 45 12.86 8.66 3.36
N ASN A 46 12.10 7.57 3.52
CA ASN A 46 12.62 6.30 4.00
C ASN A 46 13.67 5.71 3.03
N ALA A 47 13.42 5.75 1.72
CA ALA A 47 14.37 5.27 0.71
C ALA A 47 15.67 6.09 0.71
N ALA A 48 15.57 7.42 0.85
CA ALA A 48 16.73 8.31 0.95
C ALA A 48 17.55 7.98 2.20
N LEU A 49 16.91 7.82 3.36
CA LEU A 49 17.58 7.47 4.61
C LEU A 49 18.27 6.10 4.53
N ALA A 50 17.60 5.08 3.99
CA ALA A 50 18.20 3.77 3.79
C ALA A 50 19.41 3.83 2.86
N THR A 51 19.32 4.59 1.77
CA THR A 51 20.44 4.78 0.83
C THR A 51 21.62 5.46 1.50
N LEU A 52 21.37 6.49 2.31
CA LEU A 52 22.41 7.19 3.07
C LEU A 52 23.06 6.27 4.11
N ALA A 53 22.28 5.46 4.83
CA ALA A 53 22.80 4.50 5.79
C ALA A 53 23.72 3.48 5.12
N VAL A 54 23.33 2.90 3.98
CA VAL A 54 24.17 1.97 3.21
C VAL A 54 25.46 2.66 2.73
N ARG A 55 25.36 3.90 2.21
CA ARG A 55 26.53 4.67 1.75
C ARG A 55 27.50 4.99 2.89
N ALA A 56 26.98 5.40 4.04
CA ALA A 56 27.78 5.68 5.23
C ALA A 56 28.51 4.41 5.70
N GLY A 57 27.79 3.27 5.74
CA GLY A 57 28.39 1.97 6.05
C GLY A 57 29.51 1.59 5.09
N ARG A 58 29.28 1.70 3.77
CA ARG A 58 30.32 1.43 2.77
C ARG A 58 31.51 2.37 2.88
N ARG A 59 31.29 3.64 3.23
CA ARG A 59 32.37 4.62 3.41
C ARG A 59 33.20 4.34 4.65
N ALA A 60 32.57 3.86 5.73
CA ALA A 60 33.25 3.57 6.98
C ALA A 60 33.96 2.20 6.97
N PHE A 61 33.36 1.19 6.34
CA PHE A 61 33.78 -0.22 6.45
C PHE A 61 34.20 -0.87 5.13
N GLY A 62 34.02 -0.21 3.99
CA GLY A 62 34.29 -0.79 2.67
C GLY A 62 33.10 -1.58 2.11
N GLU A 63 33.33 -2.28 0.99
CA GLU A 63 32.30 -3.11 0.37
C GLU A 63 32.06 -4.40 1.17
N PRO A 64 30.79 -4.85 1.28
CA PRO A 64 30.51 -6.13 1.93
C PRO A 64 31.12 -7.30 1.13
N PRO A 65 31.55 -8.38 1.80
CA PRO A 65 32.05 -9.57 1.13
C PRO A 65 30.95 -10.22 0.27
N ALA A 66 31.35 -10.89 -0.82
CA ALA A 66 30.42 -11.55 -1.73
C ALA A 66 29.60 -12.68 -1.06
N SER A 67 30.14 -13.26 0.00
CA SER A 67 29.50 -14.29 0.81
C SER A 67 29.90 -14.15 2.26
N TRP A 68 28.97 -14.45 3.16
CA TRP A 68 29.26 -14.56 4.59
C TRP A 68 29.65 -16.00 4.91
N PRO A 69 30.66 -16.23 5.76
CA PRO A 69 30.92 -17.56 6.29
C PRO A 69 29.74 -18.00 7.17
N GLU A 70 29.37 -19.28 7.06
CA GLU A 70 28.36 -19.91 7.92
C GLU A 70 28.84 -20.03 9.38
#